data_AF-A0A936BND5-F1
#
_entry.id   AF-A0A936BND5-F1
#
_cell.length_a   1.000
_cell.length_b   1.000
_cell.length_c   1.000
_cell.angle_alpha   90.00
_cell.angle_beta   90.00
_cell.angle_gamma   90.00
#
_symmetry.space_group_name_H-M   'P 1'
#
loop_
_entity.id
_entity.type
_entity.pdbx_description
1 polymer ?
#
loop_
_entity_poly.entity_id
_entity_poly.type
_entity_poly.pdbx_seq_one_letter_code
_entity_poly.pdbx_strand_id
1 'polypeptide(L)'
;MTTAVTQTPVLLITKTADPASLAGNVPAGHAVSYTYLVSNTGNVTISNVTVSDAHDGLGTPPTPGSEAGVVTTNGSTDGGVNGSWDLLRPGDQISFSSTYSITQDDVDQRQ
;
A
#
# COMPACT_ATOMS: atom_id res chain seq x y z
N MET A 1 1.58 19.31 -37.70
CA MET A 1 2.79 19.06 -36.87
C MET A 1 2.30 18.42 -35.58
N THR A 2 2.67 17.17 -35.33
CA THR A 2 2.36 16.46 -34.08
C THR A 2 3.66 16.34 -33.29
N THR A 3 3.69 16.89 -32.09
CA THR A 3 4.78 16.66 -31.15
C THR A 3 4.56 15.33 -30.46
N ALA A 4 5.49 14.39 -30.62
CA ALA A 4 5.44 13.13 -29.89
C ALA A 4 5.66 13.40 -28.39
N VAL A 5 4.76 12.90 -27.56
CA VAL A 5 4.93 12.90 -26.09
C VAL A 5 5.51 11.54 -25.71
N THR A 6 6.65 11.54 -25.03
CA THR A 6 7.25 10.31 -24.50
C THR A 6 6.40 9.77 -23.36
N GLN A 7 6.04 8.50 -23.43
CA GLN A 7 5.35 7.80 -22.35
C GLN A 7 6.35 7.38 -21.27
N THR A 8 6.07 7.78 -20.04
CA THR A 8 6.91 7.53 -18.86
C THR A 8 6.00 7.06 -17.72
N PRO A 9 5.70 5.75 -17.63
CA PRO A 9 4.95 5.20 -16.50
C PRO A 9 5.83 5.18 -15.24
N VAL A 10 5.30 5.67 -14.12
CA VAL A 10 6.00 5.67 -12.82
C VAL A 10 4.99 5.48 -11.70
N LEU A 11 5.25 4.50 -10.82
CA LEU A 11 4.56 4.34 -9.55
C LEU A 11 5.49 4.71 -8.40
N LEU A 12 4.95 5.45 -7.44
CA LEU A 12 5.55 5.65 -6.14
C LEU A 12 4.69 4.93 -5.11
N ILE A 13 5.32 4.18 -4.22
CA ILE A 13 4.66 3.53 -3.08
C ILE A 13 5.31 3.96 -1.78
N THR A 14 4.50 4.39 -0.82
CA THR A 14 4.94 4.73 0.54
C THR A 14 4.25 3.83 1.54
N LYS A 15 5.03 3.08 2.31
CA LYS A 15 4.54 2.24 3.40
C LYS A 15 4.72 2.95 4.73
N THR A 16 3.66 2.99 5.53
CA THR A 16 3.63 3.64 6.84
C THR A 16 3.02 2.70 7.86
N ALA A 17 3.71 2.46 8.97
CA ALA A 17 3.12 1.82 10.15
C ALA A 17 2.37 2.86 10.99
N ASP A 18 1.23 2.48 11.56
CA ASP A 18 0.51 3.33 12.51
C ASP A 18 1.32 3.45 13.83
N PRO A 19 1.83 4.64 14.19
CA PRO A 19 2.61 4.81 15.42
C PRO A 19 1.80 4.47 16.68
N ALA A 20 0.48 4.60 16.64
CA ALA A 20 -0.38 4.25 17.76
C ALA A 20 -0.35 2.73 18.05
N SER A 21 -0.20 1.91 17.01
CA SER A 21 -0.03 0.46 17.13
C SER A 21 1.38 0.02 17.56
N LEU A 22 2.29 0.98 17.75
CA LEU A 22 3.66 0.75 18.19
C LEU A 22 4.00 1.48 19.49
N ALA A 23 3.00 2.06 20.16
CA ALA A 23 3.20 2.82 21.37
C ALA A 23 3.42 1.89 22.59
N GLY A 24 4.47 2.17 23.37
CA GLY A 24 4.76 1.43 24.60
C GLY A 24 5.44 0.07 24.37
N ASN A 25 5.18 -0.88 25.26
CA ASN A 25 5.62 -2.26 25.07
C ASN A 25 4.63 -2.98 24.14
N VAL A 26 5.14 -3.55 23.06
CA VAL A 26 4.35 -4.23 22.04
C VAL A 26 4.54 -5.75 22.21
N PRO A 27 3.64 -6.45 22.91
CA PRO A 27 3.79 -7.88 23.18
C PRO A 27 3.43 -8.73 21.96
N ALA A 28 3.73 -10.02 22.04
CA ALA A 28 3.19 -11.02 21.14
C ALA A 28 1.64 -10.96 21.13
N GLY A 29 1.07 -11.19 19.96
CA GLY A 29 -0.37 -11.06 19.68
C GLY A 29 -0.83 -9.63 19.39
N HIS A 30 0.05 -8.62 19.47
CA HIS A 30 -0.32 -7.25 19.13
C HIS A 30 -0.41 -7.06 17.61
N ALA A 31 -1.45 -6.34 17.17
CA ALA A 31 -1.67 -6.04 15.76
C ALA A 31 -1.11 -4.66 15.40
N VAL A 32 -0.19 -4.63 14.43
CA VAL A 32 0.37 -3.43 13.82
C VAL A 32 -0.38 -3.13 12.52
N SER A 33 -0.92 -1.92 12.41
CA SER A 33 -1.61 -1.48 11.20
C SER A 33 -0.63 -0.83 10.23
N TYR A 34 -0.72 -1.19 8.96
CA TYR A 34 0.07 -0.60 7.88
C TYR A 34 -0.82 0.01 6.81
N THR A 35 -0.37 1.14 6.27
CA THR A 35 -0.96 1.84 5.13
C THR A 35 0.07 1.95 4.01
N TYR A 36 -0.33 1.62 2.79
CA TYR A 36 0.47 1.70 1.57
C TYR A 36 -0.18 2.73 0.65
N LEU A 37 0.41 3.90 0.53
CA LEU A 37 -0.05 4.93 -0.40
C LEU A 37 0.64 4.73 -1.74
N VAL A 38 -0.15 4.38 -2.76
CA VAL A 38 0.32 4.20 -4.14
C VAL A 38 -0.09 5.42 -4.96
N SER A 39 0.87 6.02 -5.64
CA SER A 39 0.70 7.24 -6.44
C SER A 39 1.26 7.04 -7.85
N ASN A 40 0.47 7.39 -8.86
CA ASN A 40 0.94 7.43 -10.24
C ASN A 40 1.57 8.80 -10.53
N THR A 41 2.90 8.87 -10.47
CA THR A 41 3.67 10.09 -10.73
C THR A 41 4.14 10.20 -12.17
N GLY A 42 3.81 9.19 -13.01
CA GLY A 42 4.10 9.19 -14.44
C GLY A 42 3.07 9.97 -15.25
N ASN A 43 3.11 9.81 -16.57
CA ASN A 43 2.14 10.42 -17.50
C ASN A 43 1.26 9.39 -18.23
N VAL A 44 1.30 8.12 -17.79
CA VAL A 44 0.53 7.01 -18.36
C VAL A 44 -0.43 6.48 -17.30
N THR A 45 -1.68 6.20 -17.66
CA THR A 45 -2.63 5.49 -16.78
C THR A 45 -2.16 4.07 -16.52
N ILE A 46 -2.22 3.65 -15.27
CA ILE A 46 -1.80 2.32 -14.83
C ILE A 46 -3.05 1.55 -14.42
N SER A 47 -3.15 0.30 -14.87
CA SER A 47 -4.30 -0.56 -14.57
C SER A 47 -3.92 -1.76 -13.71
N ASN A 48 -4.90 -2.29 -12.97
CA ASN A 48 -4.76 -3.49 -12.12
C ASN A 48 -3.63 -3.36 -11.09
N VAL A 49 -3.64 -2.26 -10.33
CA VAL A 49 -2.62 -1.98 -9.32
C VAL A 49 -2.91 -2.84 -8.09
N THR A 50 -1.98 -3.72 -7.76
CA THR A 50 -2.00 -4.56 -6.55
C THR A 50 -0.73 -4.31 -5.73
N VAL A 51 -0.81 -4.55 -4.42
CA VAL A 51 0.33 -4.38 -3.51
C VAL A 51 0.60 -5.69 -2.78
N SER A 52 1.85 -6.15 -2.87
CA SER A 52 2.36 -7.27 -2.09
C SER A 52 3.48 -6.79 -1.17
N ASP A 53 3.44 -7.18 0.11
CA ASP A 53 4.48 -6.88 1.08
C ASP A 53 5.17 -8.17 1.53
N ALA A 54 6.42 -8.34 1.12
CA ALA A 54 7.28 -9.37 1.69
C ALA A 54 7.82 -8.84 3.02
N HIS A 55 7.29 -9.37 4.12
CA HIS A 55 7.64 -8.95 5.46
C HIS A 55 8.60 -9.96 6.09
N ASP A 56 9.70 -9.47 6.66
CA ASP A 56 10.74 -10.30 7.26
C ASP A 56 10.42 -10.77 8.70
N GLY A 57 9.25 -10.40 9.21
CA GLY A 57 8.75 -10.88 10.50
C GLY A 57 8.42 -12.38 10.46
N LEU A 58 8.45 -13.01 11.63
CA LEU A 58 8.26 -14.46 11.78
C LEU A 58 6.78 -14.86 11.83
N GLY A 59 5.90 -13.88 11.97
CA GLY A 59 4.45 -14.04 11.86
C GLY A 59 3.95 -14.13 10.43
N THR A 60 2.63 -14.20 10.28
CA THR A 60 1.99 -14.14 8.96
C THR A 60 2.27 -12.78 8.33
N PRO A 61 2.89 -12.73 7.12
CA PRO A 61 3.12 -11.46 6.45
C PRO A 61 1.81 -10.69 6.26
N PRO A 62 1.83 -9.36 6.40
CA PRO A 62 0.68 -8.56 6.08
C PRO A 62 0.35 -8.71 4.60
N THR A 63 -0.93 -8.89 4.28
CA THR A 63 -1.42 -8.96 2.90
C THR A 63 -2.21 -7.69 2.58
N PRO A 64 -1.60 -6.70 1.89
CA PRO A 64 -2.31 -5.49 1.48
C PRO A 64 -3.40 -5.84 0.48
N GLY A 65 -4.60 -5.36 0.72
CA GLY A 65 -5.75 -5.63 -0.14
C GLY A 65 -7.03 -4.90 0.25
N SER A 66 -7.04 -4.24 1.41
CA SER A 66 -8.13 -3.32 1.77
C SER A 66 -7.90 -1.97 1.12
N GLU A 67 -8.71 -1.63 0.12
CA GLU A 67 -8.61 -0.39 -0.64
C GLU A 67 -9.38 0.75 0.04
N ALA A 68 -8.72 1.88 0.27
CA ALA A 68 -9.32 3.04 0.93
C ALA A 68 -8.65 4.36 0.50
N GLY A 69 -9.34 5.48 0.77
CA GLY A 69 -8.71 6.81 0.71
C GLY A 69 -8.29 7.25 -0.69
N VAL A 70 -9.17 7.05 -1.68
CA VAL A 70 -8.91 7.44 -3.07
C VAL A 70 -8.84 8.96 -3.21
N VAL A 71 -7.74 9.49 -3.71
CA VAL A 71 -7.65 10.90 -4.15
C VAL A 71 -7.68 10.90 -5.67
N THR A 72 -8.89 11.06 -6.22
CA THR A 72 -9.14 11.09 -7.66
C THR A 72 -9.30 12.54 -8.14
N THR A 73 -8.19 13.20 -8.41
CA THR A 73 -8.22 14.50 -9.09
C THR A 73 -8.45 14.36 -10.59
N ASN A 74 -8.05 13.22 -11.18
CA ASN A 74 -8.08 12.98 -12.61
C ASN A 74 -9.03 11.84 -13.02
N GLY A 75 -9.87 11.33 -12.12
CA GLY A 75 -10.92 10.36 -12.44
C GLY A 75 -10.42 8.92 -12.53
N SER A 76 -9.50 8.53 -11.65
CA SER A 76 -9.21 7.12 -11.36
C SER A 76 -10.46 6.39 -10.89
N THR A 77 -10.57 5.10 -11.21
CA THR A 77 -11.78 4.31 -10.92
C THR A 77 -11.40 2.93 -10.41
N ASP A 78 -12.25 2.43 -9.53
CA ASP A 78 -12.24 1.06 -9.04
C ASP A 78 -13.59 0.42 -9.37
N GLY A 79 -13.55 -0.71 -10.10
CA GLY A 79 -14.71 -1.50 -10.47
C GLY A 79 -15.26 -2.33 -9.31
N GLY A 80 -14.55 -2.41 -8.18
CA GLY A 80 -15.06 -2.90 -6.91
C GLY A 80 -13.95 -3.33 -5.95
N VAL A 81 -14.27 -3.31 -4.65
CA VAL A 81 -13.33 -3.66 -3.58
C VAL A 81 -12.91 -5.13 -3.68
N ASN A 82 -11.76 -5.38 -4.29
CA ASN A 82 -11.26 -6.72 -4.59
C ASN A 82 -9.75 -6.87 -4.35
N GLY A 83 -9.08 -5.83 -3.84
CA GLY A 83 -7.64 -5.81 -3.59
C GLY A 83 -6.78 -5.53 -4.83
N SER A 84 -7.41 -5.16 -5.95
CA SER A 84 -6.81 -4.62 -7.16
C SER A 84 -7.50 -3.33 -7.58
N TRP A 85 -6.74 -2.24 -7.65
CA TRP A 85 -7.24 -0.97 -8.15
C TRP A 85 -7.20 -0.93 -9.70
N ASP A 86 -8.36 -0.86 -10.33
CA ASP A 86 -8.51 -1.07 -11.77
C ASP A 86 -7.84 -0.01 -12.65
N LEU A 87 -8.02 1.28 -12.34
CA LEU A 87 -7.47 2.38 -13.14
C LEU A 87 -6.94 3.50 -12.26
N LEU A 88 -5.62 3.65 -12.22
CA LEU A 88 -4.90 4.73 -11.56
C LEU A 88 -4.28 5.69 -12.58
N ARG A 89 -4.89 6.86 -12.74
CA ARG A 89 -4.46 7.89 -13.70
C ARG A 89 -3.29 8.71 -13.15
N PRO A 90 -2.50 9.35 -14.04
CA PRO A 90 -1.45 10.29 -13.63
C PRO A 90 -1.94 11.31 -12.61
N GLY A 91 -1.16 11.52 -11.54
CA GLY A 91 -1.45 12.45 -10.45
C GLY A 91 -2.40 11.95 -9.36
N ASP A 92 -3.09 10.83 -9.58
CA ASP A 92 -4.01 10.25 -8.59
C ASP A 92 -3.31 9.25 -7.66
N GLN A 93 -3.97 8.99 -6.53
CA GLN A 93 -3.43 8.15 -5.45
C GLN A 93 -4.51 7.25 -4.85
N ILE A 94 -4.09 6.07 -4.39
CA ILE A 94 -4.91 5.09 -3.67
C ILE A 94 -4.15 4.58 -2.45
N SER A 95 -4.86 4.29 -1.36
CA SER A 95 -4.27 3.62 -0.20
C SER A 95 -4.73 2.17 -0.11
N PHE A 96 -3.79 1.26 0.15
CA PHE A 96 -4.07 -0.10 0.61
C PHE A 96 -3.75 -0.20 2.10
N SER A 97 -4.49 -1.01 2.85
CA SER A 97 -4.18 -1.31 4.24
C SER A 97 -4.04 -2.80 4.49
N SER A 98 -3.29 -3.12 5.55
CA SER A 98 -3.06 -4.48 6.05
C SER A 98 -2.72 -4.43 7.54
N THR A 99 -2.87 -5.56 8.23
CA THR A 99 -2.40 -5.73 9.60
C THR A 99 -1.33 -6.82 9.68
N TYR A 100 -0.38 -6.65 10.59
CA TYR A 100 0.61 -7.66 10.97
C TYR A 100 0.41 -7.99 12.45
N SER A 101 0.38 -9.28 12.80
CA SER A 101 0.32 -9.71 14.20
C SER A 101 1.71 -10.14 14.66
N ILE A 102 2.25 -9.43 15.65
CA ILE A 102 3.57 -9.74 16.22
C ILE A 102 3.51 -11.09 16.92
N THR A 103 4.48 -11.96 16.65
CA THR A 103 4.59 -13.28 17.28
C THR A 103 5.50 -13.27 18.51
N GLN A 104 5.46 -14.34 19.30
CA GLN A 104 6.40 -14.48 20.42
C GLN A 104 7.84 -14.59 19.92
N ASP A 105 8.06 -15.28 18.80
CA ASP A 105 9.39 -15.39 18.19
C ASP A 105 9.91 -14.00 17.77
N ASP A 106 9.05 -13.10 17.28
CA ASP A 106 9.43 -11.71 16.96
C ASP A 106 9.87 -10.93 18.20
N VAL A 107 9.26 -11.18 19.35
CA VAL A 107 9.62 -10.55 20.63
C VAL A 107 10.94 -11.12 21.15
N ASP A 108 11.12 -12.43 21.06
CA ASP A 108 12.30 -13.14 21.56
C ASP A 108 13.56 -12.79 20.75
N GLN A 109 13.44 -12.49 19.44
CA GLN A 109 14.56 -11.99 18.63
C GLN A 109 15.01 -10.55 18.96
N ARG A 110 14.25 -9.80 19.77
CA ARG A 110 14.59 -8.43 20.19
C ARG A 110 15.35 -8.36 21.52
N GLN A 111 15.57 -9.48 22.20
CA GLN A 111 16.32 -9.58 23.45
C GLN A 111 17.75 -10.04 23.22
#